data_AF-A0A7X7Q1G5-F1
#
_entry.id   AF-A0A7X7Q1G5-F1
#
_cell.length_a   1.000
_cell.length_b   1.000
_cell.length_c   1.000
_cell.angle_alpha   90.00
_cell.angle_beta   90.00
_cell.angle_gamma   90.00
#
_symmetry.space_group_name_H-M   'P 1'
#
loop_
_entity.id
_entity.type
_entity.pdbx_description
1 polymer ?
#
loop_
_entity_poly.entity_id
_entity_poly.type
_entity_poly.pdbx_seq_one_letter_code
_entity_poly.pdbx_strand_id
1 'polypeptide(L)' 'MDNKELVLKVLKESSEPLRPGDIAEKTGLDQKVVSKVIQQLKNEDLIHSPKRCFYAAK' A
#
# COMPACT_ATOMS: atom_id res chain seq x y z
N MET A 1 -6.65 -5.72 -14.05
CA MET A 1 -7.01 -5.72 -12.62
C MET A 1 -5.72 -5.51 -11.87
N ASP A 2 -5.39 -4.27 -11.60
CA ASP A 2 -4.08 -3.90 -11.11
C ASP A 2 -4.08 -3.92 -9.60
N ASN A 3 -3.35 -4.88 -9.03
CA ASN A 3 -3.09 -4.97 -7.59
C ASN A 3 -2.56 -3.63 -7.04
N LYS A 4 -1.87 -2.83 -7.88
CA LYS A 4 -1.43 -1.47 -7.59
C LYS A 4 -2.58 -0.52 -7.29
N GLU A 5 -3.58 -0.45 -8.17
CA GLU A 5 -4.73 0.44 -7.97
C GLU A 5 -5.51 0.05 -6.71
N LEU A 6 -5.64 -1.25 -6.44
CA LEU A 6 -6.32 -1.76 -5.26
C LEU A 6 -5.62 -1.32 -3.96
N VAL A 7 -4.30 -1.51 -3.89
CA VAL A 7 -3.49 -1.05 -2.76
C VAL A 7 -3.54 0.48 -2.63
N LEU A 8 -3.47 1.20 -3.74
CA LEU A 8 -3.52 2.66 -3.75
C LEU A 8 -4.90 3.19 -3.32
N LYS A 9 -5.99 2.54 -3.73
CA LYS A 9 -7.35 2.86 -3.29
C LYS A 9 -7.49 2.68 -1.79
N VAL A 10 -7.07 1.52 -1.28
CA VAL A 10 -7.09 1.23 0.16
C VAL A 10 -6.28 2.25 0.95
N LEU A 11 -5.12 2.65 0.43
CA LEU A 11 -4.27 3.69 1.04
C LEU A 11 -4.84 5.11 0.93
N LYS A 12 -5.65 5.42 -0.10
CA LYS A 12 -6.36 6.70 -0.24
C LYS A 12 -7.64 6.78 0.59
N GLU A 13 -8.36 5.66 0.70
CA GLU A 13 -9.56 5.53 1.53
C GLU A 13 -9.21 5.47 3.02
N SER A 14 -8.02 4.96 3.36
CA SER A 14 -7.49 5.08 4.71
C SER A 14 -6.87 6.45 4.93
N SER A 15 -7.50 7.25 5.79
CA SER A 15 -6.95 8.52 6.29
C SER A 15 -5.68 8.35 7.14
N GLU A 16 -5.36 7.10 7.51
CA GLU A 16 -4.21 6.77 8.33
C GLU A 16 -3.19 5.92 7.55
N PRO A 17 -1.89 6.07 7.84
CA PRO A 17 -0.87 5.21 7.28
C PRO A 17 -1.17 3.74 7.62
N LEU A 18 -1.17 2.86 6.63
CA LEU A 18 -1.41 1.42 6.81
C LEU A 18 -0.11 0.63 6.75
N ARG A 19 -0.05 -0.48 7.49
CA ARG A 19 1.08 -1.42 7.39
C ARG A 19 0.86 -2.38 6.22
N PRO A 20 1.92 -2.99 5.67
CA PRO A 20 1.78 -4.01 4.63
C PRO A 20 0.85 -5.16 5.01
N GLY A 21 0.81 -5.53 6.30
CA GLY A 21 -0.12 -6.53 6.83
C GLY A 21 -1.58 -6.09 6.72
N ASP A 22 -1.89 -4.87 7.17
CA ASP A 22 -3.25 -4.31 7.11
C ASP A 22 -3.71 -4.16 5.64
N ILE A 23 -2.80 -3.77 4.74
CA ILE A 23 -3.05 -3.67 3.30
C ILE A 23 -3.33 -5.06 2.70
N ALA A 24 -2.53 -6.08 3.08
CA ALA A 24 -2.72 -7.46 2.63
C ALA A 24 -4.08 -8.01 3.07
N GLU A 25 -4.50 -7.76 4.31
CA GLU A 25 -5.82 -8.18 4.81
C GLU A 25 -6.96 -7.45 4.09
N LYS A 26 -6.85 -6.12 3.90
CA LYS A 26 -7.89 -5.34 3.21
C LYS A 26 -8.01 -5.67 1.72
N THR A 27 -6.89 -5.94 1.06
CA THR A 27 -6.87 -6.25 -0.39
C THR A 27 -7.04 -7.73 -0.67
N GLY A 28 -6.93 -8.60 0.34
CA GLY A 28 -6.87 -10.06 0.17
C GLY A 28 -5.64 -10.52 -0.62
N LEU A 29 -4.62 -9.67 -0.74
CA LEU A 29 -3.40 -9.96 -1.48
C LEU A 29 -2.37 -10.65 -0.61
N ASP A 30 -1.55 -11.49 -1.25
CA ASP A 30 -0.41 -12.13 -0.61
C ASP A 30 0.59 -11.09 -0.11
N GLN A 31 1.19 -11.28 1.07
CA GLN A 31 2.17 -10.33 1.62
C GLN A 31 3.34 -10.06 0.67
N LYS A 32 3.73 -11.08 -0.12
CA LYS A 32 4.76 -10.93 -1.17
C LYS A 32 4.32 -10.00 -2.29
N VAL A 33 3.04 -10.09 -2.68
CA VAL A 33 2.45 -9.23 -3.72
C VAL A 33 2.36 -7.80 -3.19
N VAL A 34 1.83 -7.62 -1.99
CA VAL A 34 1.74 -6.29 -1.34
C VAL A 34 3.11 -5.64 -1.22
N SER A 35 4.14 -6.38 -0.78
CA SER A 35 5.49 -5.84 -0.67
C SER A 35 6.05 -5.38 -2.03
N LYS A 36 5.84 -6.17 -3.10
CA LYS A 36 6.22 -5.77 -4.47
C LYS A 36 5.45 -4.53 -4.94
N VAL A 37 4.14 -4.50 -4.70
CA VAL A 37 3.27 -3.40 -5.09
C VAL A 37 3.65 -2.12 -4.36
N ILE A 38 3.85 -2.18 -3.04
CA ILE A 38 4.32 -1.04 -2.24
C ILE A 38 5.66 -0.53 -2.76
N GLN A 39 6.58 -1.43 -3.11
CA GLN A 39 7.88 -1.01 -3.67
C GLN A 39 7.72 -0.32 -5.03
N GLN A 40 6.84 -0.82 -5.90
CA GLN A 40 6.51 -0.17 -7.18
C GLN A 40 5.84 1.19 -6.97
N LEU A 41 4.82 1.26 -6.12
CA LEU A 41 4.11 2.50 -5.79
C LEU A 41 5.03 3.54 -5.15
N LYS A 42 6.00 3.09 -4.34
CA LYS A 42 7.02 3.96 -3.75
C LYS A 42 7.99 4.48 -4.81
N ASN A 43 8.39 3.65 -5.78
CA ASN A 43 9.22 4.07 -6.91
C ASN A 43 8.47 5.04 -7.84
N GLU A 44 7.16 4.89 -7.97
CA GLU A 44 6.28 5.78 -8.72
C GLU A 44 5.90 7.06 -7.94
N ASP A 45 6.46 7.28 -6.74
CA ASP A 45 6.19 8.42 -5.84
C ASP A 45 4.71 8.60 -5.45
N LEU A 46 3.92 7.52 -5.56
CA LEU A 46 2.48 7.51 -5.30
C LEU A 46 2.13 7.30 -3.83
N ILE A 47 3.07 6.73 -3.06
CA ILE A 47 2.91 6.48 -1.63
C ILE A 47 4.13 7.02 -0.87
N HIS A 48 3.91 7.45 0.36
CA HIS A 48 4.94 7.93 1.26
C HIS A 48 4.92 7.16 2.57
N SER A 49 6.05 7.09 3.26
CA SER A 49 6.19 6.37 4.54
C SER A 49 6.43 7.37 5.67
N PRO A 50 5.37 7.91 6.29
CA PRO A 50 5.51 8.89 7.38
C PRO A 50 6.08 8.27 8.66
N LYS A 51 5.91 6.95 8.84
CA LYS A 51 6.40 6.19 9.99
C LYS A 51 6.96 4.85 9.53
N ARG A 52 7.96 4.33 10.24
CA ARG A 52 8.62 3.06 9.89
C ARG A 52 7.60 1.93 9.80
N CYS A 53 7.56 1.24 8.65
CA CYS A 53 6.60 0.18 8.30
C CYS A 53 5.16 0.63 8.05
N PHE A 54 4.92 1.93 7.92
CA PHE A 54 3.62 2.49 7.55
C PHE A 54 3.71 3.19 6.20
N TYR A 55 2.68 3.01 5.38
CA TYR A 55 2.57 3.60 4.04
C TYR A 55 1.25 4.35 3.94
N ALA A 56 1.29 5.53 3.36
CA ALA A 56 0.13 6.36 3.09
C ALA A 56 0.14 6.76 1.61
N ALA A 57 -1.03 6.88 0.99
CA ALA A 57 -1.11 7.46 -0.34
C ALA A 57 -0.75 8.94 -0.25
N LYS A 58 0.02 9.43 -1.22
CA LYS A 58 0.30 10.85 -1.39
C LYS A 58 -0.92 11.60 -1.91
#